data_AF-A0A2V9F7N4-F1
#
_entry.id   AF-A0A2V9F7N4-F1
#
_cell.length_a   1.000
_cell.length_b   1.000
_cell.length_c   1.000
_cell.angle_alpha   90.00
_cell.angle_beta   90.00
_cell.angle_gamma   90.00
#
_symmetry.space_group_name_H-M   'P 1'
#
loop_
_entity.id
_entity.type
_entity.pdbx_description
1 polymer ?
#
loop_
_entity_poly.entity_id
_entity_poly.type
_entity_poly.pdbx_seq_one_letter_code
_entity_poly.pdbx_strand_id
1 'polypeptide(L)'
;MLVVWEPILATDWRPPSGSTLARIPDQRARQFWDPKHLVAAELARIAEQKPGQSHPDCCVSKGFHWDEALLFAPHSLWKSGPTPVFWNGPVYRIAPPLERAVNEQP
;
A
#
# COMPACT_ATOMS: atom_id res chain seq x y z
N MET A 1 -0.26 14.73 -4.96
CA MET A 1 -0.43 13.29 -4.69
C MET A 1 0.01 13.00 -3.27
N LEU A 2 -0.86 12.37 -2.47
CA LEU A 2 -0.51 11.84 -1.14
C LEU A 2 0.02 10.42 -1.32
N VAL A 3 1.16 10.10 -0.72
CA VAL A 3 1.67 8.73 -0.64
C VAL A 3 1.58 8.30 0.81
N VAL A 4 0.98 7.14 1.06
CA VAL A 4 0.93 6.52 2.39
C VAL A 4 1.92 5.38 2.39
N TRP A 5 2.82 5.36 3.37
CA TRP A 5 3.80 4.30 3.53
C TRP A 5 3.62 3.63 4.88
N GLU A 6 3.39 2.32 4.83
CA GLU A 6 3.15 1.50 6.02
C GLU A 6 4.22 0.40 6.09
N PRO A 7 5.20 0.54 6.98
CA PRO A 7 6.22 -0.47 7.13
C PRO A 7 5.66 -1.68 7.88
N ILE A 8 5.61 -2.83 7.22
CA ILE A 8 5.42 -4.13 7.88
C ILE A 8 6.78 -4.64 8.33
N LEU A 9 7.03 -4.60 9.64
CA LEU A 9 8.32 -4.96 10.23
C LEU A 9 8.31 -6.40 10.77
N ALA A 10 9.43 -7.11 10.60
CA ALA A 10 9.62 -8.41 11.24
C ALA A 10 9.53 -8.27 12.78
N THR A 11 10.16 -7.22 13.32
CA THR A 11 10.14 -6.83 14.73
C THR A 11 9.14 -5.70 14.96
N ASP A 12 7.86 -6.03 14.96
CA ASP A 12 6.78 -5.04 15.09
C ASP A 12 6.46 -4.64 16.55
N TRP A 13 7.49 -4.62 17.40
CA TRP A 13 7.35 -4.37 18.84
C TRP A 13 7.42 -2.87 19.16
N ARG A 14 7.98 -2.08 18.25
CA ARG A 14 8.24 -0.64 18.39
C ARG A 14 8.16 0.02 17.01
N PRO A 15 7.83 1.32 16.96
CA PRO A 15 7.82 2.05 15.69
C PRO A 15 9.21 2.07 15.04
N PRO A 16 9.29 2.18 13.71
CA PRO A 16 10.55 2.37 13.02
C PRO A 16 11.29 3.59 13.56
N SER A 17 12.62 3.49 13.66
CA SER A 17 13.47 4.62 14.04
C SER A 17 13.37 5.76 13.02
N GLY A 18 13.65 7.00 13.45
CA GLY A 18 13.74 8.14 12.54
C GLY A 18 14.73 7.93 11.39
N SER A 19 15.84 7.21 11.61
CA SER A 19 16.79 6.83 10.57
C SER A 19 16.21 5.87 9.53
N THR A 20 15.28 4.99 9.93
CA THR A 20 14.57 4.11 8.99
C THR A 20 13.57 4.92 8.18
N LEU A 21 12.80 5.78 8.83
CA LEU A 21 11.83 6.66 8.16
C LEU A 21 12.52 7.63 7.17
N ALA A 22 13.72 8.11 7.50
CA ALA A 22 14.50 9.02 6.66
C ALA A 22 14.96 8.41 5.31
N ARG A 23 14.84 7.09 5.12
CA ARG A 23 15.12 6.44 3.82
C ARG A 23 14.14 6.84 2.72
N ILE A 24 12.96 7.34 3.10
CA ILE A 24 11.97 7.92 2.18
C ILE A 24 11.86 9.42 2.54
N PRO A 25 12.75 10.27 2.00
CA PRO A 25 12.78 11.70 2.37
C PRO A 25 11.71 12.55 1.67
N ASP A 26 10.96 11.96 0.72
CA ASP A 26 9.92 12.67 -0.04
C ASP A 26 8.81 13.17 0.89
N GLN A 27 8.59 14.48 0.90
CA GLN A 27 7.62 15.15 1.78
C GLN A 27 6.16 14.77 1.49
N ARG A 28 5.87 14.20 0.31
CA ARG A 28 4.54 13.69 -0.05
C ARG A 28 4.25 12.34 0.59
N ALA A 29 5.29 11.63 1.05
CA ALA A 29 5.15 10.38 1.78
C ALA A 29 4.80 10.66 3.24
N ARG A 30 3.64 10.17 3.66
CA ARG A 30 3.23 10.10 5.06
C ARG A 30 3.44 8.69 5.55
N GLN A 31 4.30 8.54 6.55
CA GLN A 31 4.68 7.24 7.10
C GLN A 31 3.89 6.99 8.38
N PHE A 32 3.16 5.88 8.44
CA PHE A 32 2.35 5.50 9.61
C PHE A 32 2.81 4.15 10.13
N TRP A 33 3.03 4.04 11.43
CA TRP A 33 3.28 2.75 12.06
C TRP A 33 1.95 2.13 12.47
N ASP A 34 1.63 0.98 11.87
CA ASP A 34 0.43 0.20 12.15
C ASP A 34 0.83 -1.17 12.73
N PRO A 35 1.07 -1.27 14.04
CA PRO A 35 1.58 -2.48 14.70
C PRO A 35 0.59 -3.66 14.71
N LYS A 36 -0.66 -3.42 14.29
CA LYS A 36 -1.69 -4.44 14.19
C LYS A 36 -2.07 -4.74 12.74
N HIS A 37 -1.40 -4.09 11.78
CA HIS A 37 -1.64 -4.24 10.35
C HIS A 37 -3.13 -4.10 9.98
N LEU A 38 -3.85 -3.20 10.67
CA LEU A 38 -5.27 -2.93 10.45
C LEU A 38 -5.55 -2.46 9.03
N VAL A 39 -4.67 -1.65 8.45
CA VAL A 39 -4.87 -1.14 7.08
C VAL A 39 -4.67 -2.26 6.07
N ALA A 40 -3.61 -3.07 6.19
CA ALA A 40 -3.41 -4.26 5.36
C ALA A 40 -4.58 -5.25 5.48
N ALA A 41 -5.12 -5.44 6.69
CA ALA A 41 -6.29 -6.29 6.93
C ALA A 41 -7.54 -5.76 6.21
N GLU A 42 -7.79 -4.46 6.31
CA GLU A 42 -8.95 -3.82 5.69
C GLU A 42 -8.85 -3.83 4.16
N LEU A 43 -7.65 -3.63 3.60
CA LEU A 43 -7.42 -3.76 2.16
C LEU A 43 -7.71 -5.19 1.68
N ALA A 44 -7.21 -6.20 2.39
CA ALA A 44 -7.51 -7.61 2.08
C ALA A 44 -9.03 -7.88 2.13
N ARG A 45 -9.72 -7.39 3.17
CA ARG A 45 -11.18 -7.50 3.30
C ARG A 45 -11.92 -6.83 2.12
N ILE A 46 -11.46 -5.67 1.67
CA ILE A 46 -12.04 -4.96 0.51
C ILE A 46 -11.83 -5.77 -0.77
N ALA A 47 -10.66 -6.38 -0.96
CA ALA A 47 -10.38 -7.25 -2.10
C ALA A 47 -11.33 -8.45 -2.15
N GLU A 48 -11.49 -9.16 -1.03
CA GLU A 48 -12.36 -10.34 -0.96
C GLU A 48 -13.83 -10.03 -1.29
N GLN A 49 -14.29 -8.82 -0.96
CA GLN A 49 -15.68 -8.41 -1.20
C GLN A 49 -15.97 -7.94 -2.61
N LYS A 50 -14.95 -7.71 -3.44
CA LYS A 50 -15.10 -7.15 -4.78
C LYS A 50 -14.75 -8.17 -5.85
N PRO A 51 -15.74 -8.77 -6.53
CA PRO A 51 -15.48 -9.70 -7.61
C PRO A 51 -14.64 -9.03 -8.71
N GLY A 52 -13.54 -9.66 -9.09
CA GLY A 52 -12.65 -9.15 -10.16
C GLY A 52 -11.61 -8.13 -9.71
N GLN A 53 -11.53 -7.79 -8.42
CA GLN A 53 -10.41 -7.03 -7.87
C GLN A 53 -9.14 -7.88 -7.98
N SER A 54 -8.14 -7.44 -8.75
CA SER A 54 -6.83 -8.09 -8.73
C SER A 54 -6.16 -7.86 -7.38
N HIS A 55 -5.84 -8.94 -6.68
CA HIS A 55 -4.98 -8.94 -5.50
C HIS A 55 -3.62 -9.50 -5.91
N PRO A 56 -2.51 -9.00 -5.34
CA PRO A 56 -1.19 -9.39 -5.80
C PRO A 56 -0.92 -10.85 -5.42
N ASP A 57 -0.33 -11.60 -6.36
CA ASP A 57 0.00 -13.02 -6.22
C ASP A 57 1.00 -13.30 -5.08
N CYS A 58 1.61 -12.24 -4.57
CA CYS A 58 2.59 -12.21 -3.49
C CYS A 58 2.51 -10.84 -2.80
N CYS A 59 3.26 -10.52 -1.76
CA CYS A 59 3.93 -11.39 -0.82
C CYS A 59 3.05 -11.42 0.45
N VAL A 60 2.97 -12.54 1.16
CA VAL A 60 2.23 -12.61 2.43
C VAL A 60 3.23 -12.81 3.57
N SER A 61 3.10 -12.02 4.64
CA SER A 61 3.90 -12.11 5.86
C SER A 61 2.98 -12.02 7.05
N LYS A 62 3.07 -12.99 7.96
CA LYS A 62 2.20 -13.10 9.15
C LYS A 62 0.69 -13.01 8.83
N GLY A 63 0.28 -13.44 7.63
CA GLY A 63 -1.12 -13.40 7.18
C GLY A 63 -1.56 -12.08 6.52
N PHE A 64 -0.65 -11.12 6.34
CA PHE A 64 -0.92 -9.84 5.68
C PHE A 64 -0.18 -9.73 4.35
N HIS A 65 -0.84 -9.17 3.35
CA HIS A 65 -0.16 -8.76 2.13
C HIS A 65 0.86 -7.67 2.45
N TRP A 66 2.06 -7.80 1.90
CA TRP A 66 3.17 -6.88 2.10
C TRP A 66 3.99 -6.78 0.81
N ASP A 67 4.86 -5.75 0.77
CA ASP A 67 5.63 -5.41 -0.43
C ASP A 67 4.72 -5.11 -1.63
N GLU A 68 3.63 -4.39 -1.42
CA GLU A 68 2.65 -4.06 -2.47
C GLU A 68 2.47 -2.55 -2.62
N ALA A 69 1.93 -2.15 -3.76
CA ALA A 69 1.47 -0.78 -3.99
C ALA A 69 0.05 -0.77 -4.54
N LEU A 70 -0.75 0.15 -3.99
CA LEU A 70 -2.11 0.43 -4.42
C LEU A 70 -2.18 1.87 -4.92
N LEU A 71 -2.76 2.07 -6.10
CA LEU A 71 -3.10 3.40 -6.63
C LEU A 71 -4.61 3.55 -6.64
N PHE A 72 -5.09 4.67 -6.10
CA PHE A 72 -6.48 5.07 -6.18
C PHE A 72 -6.62 6.25 -7.14
N ALA A 73 -7.71 6.26 -7.91
CA ALA A 73 -8.00 7.37 -8.82
C ALA A 73 -8.15 8.70 -8.05
N PRO A 74 -7.83 9.85 -8.67
CA PRO A 74 -8.15 11.15 -8.12
C PRO A 74 -9.61 11.24 -7.66
N HIS A 75 -9.84 11.93 -6.54
CA HIS A 75 -11.18 12.12 -5.93
C HIS A 75 -11.87 10.84 -5.41
N SER A 76 -11.15 9.72 -5.30
CA SER A 76 -11.66 8.50 -4.65
C SER A 76 -12.07 8.75 -3.20
N LEU A 77 -13.28 8.32 -2.82
CA LEU A 77 -13.81 8.48 -1.48
C LEU A 77 -13.61 7.20 -0.66
N TRP A 78 -12.82 7.27 0.41
CA TRP A 78 -12.55 6.13 1.29
C TRP A 78 -13.79 5.58 2.02
N LYS A 79 -14.85 6.39 2.19
CA LYS A 79 -16.10 5.97 2.84
C LYS A 79 -16.78 4.78 2.16
N SER A 80 -16.58 4.60 0.85
CA SER A 80 -17.15 3.48 0.10
C SER A 80 -16.17 2.31 -0.09
N GLY A 81 -14.95 2.40 0.45
CA GLY A 81 -13.86 1.47 0.16
C GLY A 81 -13.56 1.48 -1.34
N PRO A 82 -12.84 2.48 -1.88
CA PRO A 82 -12.69 2.64 -3.31
C PRO A 82 -11.92 1.46 -3.93
N THR A 83 -12.20 1.16 -5.19
CA THR A 83 -11.46 0.16 -5.95
C THR A 83 -10.15 0.78 -6.39
N PRO A 84 -8.97 0.26 -6.01
CA PRO A 84 -7.72 0.74 -6.56
C PRO A 84 -7.69 0.49 -8.08
N VAL A 85 -7.20 1.47 -8.83
CA VAL A 85 -6.98 1.38 -10.28
C VAL A 85 -5.70 0.62 -10.64
N PHE A 86 -4.81 0.47 -9.65
CA PHE A 86 -3.64 -0.38 -9.73
C PHE A 86 -3.43 -1.04 -8.37
N TRP A 87 -3.18 -2.35 -8.37
CA TRP A 87 -2.79 -3.07 -7.17
C TRP A 87 -1.87 -4.21 -7.57
N ASN A 88 -0.60 -4.13 -7.17
CA ASN A 88 0.36 -5.19 -7.47
C ASN A 88 1.55 -5.19 -6.49
N GLY A 89 2.38 -6.24 -6.56
CA GLY A 89 3.63 -6.41 -5.81
C GLY A 89 4.55 -7.44 -6.50
N PRO A 90 5.82 -7.59 -6.11
CA PRO A 90 6.54 -6.79 -5.12
C PRO A 90 6.91 -5.39 -5.64
N VAL A 91 7.05 -4.37 -4.77
CA VAL A 91 7.27 -2.97 -5.17
C VAL A 91 8.45 -2.80 -6.13
N TYR A 92 9.56 -3.50 -5.90
CA TYR A 92 10.74 -3.41 -6.76
C TYR A 92 10.53 -3.93 -8.18
N ARG A 93 9.56 -4.83 -8.40
CA ARG A 93 9.20 -5.34 -9.75
C ARG A 93 8.16 -4.46 -10.42
N ILE A 94 7.27 -3.89 -9.63
CA ILE A 94 6.09 -3.17 -10.14
C ILE A 94 6.30 -1.65 -10.23
N ALA A 95 7.47 -1.13 -9.87
CA ALA A 95 7.76 0.30 -9.98
C ALA A 95 7.54 0.85 -11.41
N PRO A 96 8.10 0.26 -12.50
CA PRO A 96 7.83 0.75 -13.85
C PRO A 96 6.34 0.73 -14.27
N PRO A 97 5.56 -0.35 -14.08
CA PRO A 97 4.13 -0.30 -14.39
C PRO A 97 3.32 0.63 -13.47
N LEU A 98 3.70 0.79 -12.21
CA LEU A 98 3.06 1.74 -11.30
C LEU A 98 3.29 3.19 -11.76
N GLU A 99 4.51 3.55 -12.16
CA GLU A 99 4.82 4.89 -12.69
C GLU A 99 3.97 5.22 -13.93
N ARG A 100 3.79 4.26 -14.84
CA ARG A 100 2.88 4.43 -15.98
C ARG A 100 1.44 4.67 -15.53
N ALA A 101 0.93 3.85 -14.61
CA ALA A 101 -0.43 3.99 -14.10
C ALA A 101 -0.67 5.35 -13.43
N VAL A 102 0.33 5.90 -12.73
CA VAL A 102 0.29 7.26 -12.15
C VAL A 102 0.23 8.33 -13.22
N ASN A 103 1.05 8.22 -14.26
CA ASN A 103 1.12 9.21 -15.35
C ASN A 103 -0.09 9.20 -16.28
N GLU A 104 -0.81 8.07 -16.33
CA GLU A 104 -2.05 7.91 -17.11
C GLU A 104 -3.31 8.38 -16.34
N GLN A 105 -3.18 8.71 -15.04
CA GLN A 105 -4.31 9.28 -14.30
C GLN A 105 -4.64 10.71 -14.83
N PRO A 106 -5.93 11.05 -14.99
CA PRO A 106 -6.37 12.37 -15.43
C PRO A 106 -6.16 13.48 -14.39
#